data_AF-A0AAE5X971-F1
#
_entry.id   AF-A0AAE5X971-F1
#
_cell.length_a   1.000
_cell.length_b   1.000
_cell.length_c   1.000
_cell.angle_alpha   90.00
_cell.angle_beta   90.00
_cell.angle_gamma   90.00
#
_symmetry.space_group_name_H-M   'P 1'
#
loop_
_entity.id
_entity.type
_entity.pdbx_description
1 polymer ?
#
loop_
_entity_poly.entity_id
_entity_poly.type
_entity_poly.pdbx_seq_one_letter_code
_entity_poly.pdbx_strand_id
1 'polypeptide(L)'
;MAKLFVAEGGVPLHGYPKDWDGLVAFCRDFESRERSVTERGNLIVNALFDQFSYRYFPPGLRWLGHQMLRSMALPSTLKAHGIPPAHPLAQVLIPRSLGCVAWIAKTLLPDPRISYMEQRSSMPAENRKKLRNRINVLDEQFPSYFIGRHAEDQAWAGCPYHAALKCTWTIRPRRSGEGS
;
A
#
# COMPACT_ATOMS: atom_id res chain seq x y z
N MET A 1 -33.56 11.01 6.97
CA MET A 1 -32.50 10.13 6.44
C MET A 1 -31.88 10.77 5.21
N ALA A 2 -30.57 10.96 5.18
CA ALA A 2 -29.89 11.69 4.10
C ALA A 2 -29.79 10.85 2.82
N LYS A 3 -30.25 11.39 1.68
CA LYS A 3 -30.21 10.78 0.32
C LYS A 3 -28.80 10.72 -0.29
N LEU A 4 -27.75 10.76 0.52
CA LEU A 4 -26.38 11.00 0.05
C LEU A 4 -25.64 9.71 -0.35
N PHE A 5 -26.14 8.54 0.05
CA PHE A 5 -25.48 7.27 -0.23
C PHE A 5 -26.31 6.44 -1.21
N VAL A 6 -25.88 6.45 -2.46
CA VAL A 6 -26.48 5.68 -3.56
C VAL A 6 -25.40 4.82 -4.22
N ALA A 7 -25.76 3.60 -4.60
CA ALA A 7 -24.92 2.74 -5.42
C ALA A 7 -24.95 3.20 -6.89
N GLU A 8 -24.11 2.59 -7.73
CA GLU A 8 -24.22 2.73 -9.19
C GLU A 8 -25.65 2.37 -9.64
N GLY A 9 -26.27 3.25 -10.45
CA GLY A 9 -27.67 3.12 -10.84
C GLY A 9 -28.69 3.82 -9.92
N GLY A 10 -28.23 4.59 -8.92
CA GLY A 10 -29.11 5.42 -8.09
C GLY A 10 -29.89 4.66 -7.01
N VAL A 11 -29.50 3.41 -6.73
CA VAL A 11 -30.12 2.59 -5.68
C VAL A 11 -29.69 3.12 -4.32
N PRO A 12 -30.62 3.52 -3.44
CA PRO A 12 -30.27 4.00 -2.11
C PRO A 12 -29.61 2.88 -1.29
N LEU A 13 -28.45 3.19 -0.69
CA LEU A 13 -27.74 2.27 0.19
C LEU A 13 -28.36 2.33 1.58
N HIS A 14 -28.60 1.15 2.16
CA HIS A 14 -29.18 0.97 3.48
C HIS A 14 -28.30 0.00 4.31
N GLY A 15 -28.55 -0.09 5.62
CA GLY A 15 -27.87 -1.05 6.50
C GLY A 15 -26.58 -0.55 7.15
N TYR A 16 -26.35 0.76 7.20
CA TYR A 16 -25.22 1.32 7.95
C TYR A 16 -25.37 1.05 9.46
N PRO A 17 -24.26 0.74 10.16
CA PRO A 17 -24.27 0.66 11.62
C PRO A 17 -24.79 1.95 12.27
N LYS A 18 -25.55 1.82 13.36
CA LYS A 18 -26.20 2.95 14.03
C LYS A 18 -25.23 3.74 14.92
N ASP A 19 -24.18 3.09 15.40
CA ASP A 19 -23.21 3.60 16.36
C ASP A 19 -21.80 3.06 16.05
N TRP A 20 -20.83 3.55 16.82
CA TRP A 20 -19.42 3.16 16.71
C TRP A 20 -19.23 1.67 16.98
N ASP A 21 -19.90 1.13 18.00
CA ASP A 21 -19.76 -0.28 18.38
C ASP A 21 -20.30 -1.21 17.29
N GLY A 22 -21.42 -0.84 16.66
CA GLY A 22 -21.95 -1.54 15.49
C GLY A 22 -21.00 -1.49 14.29
N LEU A 23 -20.29 -0.38 14.09
CA LEU A 23 -19.27 -0.28 13.04
C LEU A 23 -18.09 -1.22 13.31
N VAL A 24 -17.59 -1.24 14.55
CA VAL A 24 -16.49 -2.13 14.95
C VAL A 24 -16.91 -3.60 14.82
N ALA A 25 -18.13 -3.94 15.25
CA ALA A 25 -18.67 -5.29 15.12
C ALA A 25 -18.81 -5.72 13.65
N PHE A 26 -19.31 -4.83 12.79
CA PHE A 26 -19.38 -5.05 11.35
C PHE A 26 -18.00 -5.30 10.74
N CYS A 27 -17.01 -4.45 11.04
CA CYS A 27 -15.64 -4.64 10.53
C CYS A 27 -15.05 -5.98 10.98
N ARG A 28 -15.19 -6.33 12.26
CA ARG A 28 -14.70 -7.60 12.79
C ARG A 28 -15.36 -8.80 12.10
N ASP A 29 -16.68 -8.78 11.92
CA ASP A 29 -17.40 -9.82 11.18
C ASP A 29 -16.88 -9.93 9.74
N PHE A 30 -16.85 -8.81 9.02
CA PHE A 30 -16.44 -8.78 7.62
C PHE A 30 -14.99 -9.22 7.40
N GLU A 31 -14.08 -8.86 8.32
CA GLU A 31 -12.66 -9.23 8.27
C GLU A 31 -12.41 -10.68 8.68
N SER A 32 -13.26 -11.26 9.54
CA SER A 32 -13.15 -12.65 10.01
C SER A 32 -13.50 -13.70 8.95
N ARG A 33 -14.21 -13.32 7.90
CA ARG A 33 -14.63 -14.22 6.83
C ARG A 33 -13.40 -14.78 6.11
N GLU A 34 -13.32 -16.11 6.02
CA GLU A 34 -12.26 -16.76 5.26
C GLU A 34 -12.38 -16.40 3.78
N ARG A 35 -11.25 -16.01 3.18
CA ARG A 35 -11.14 -15.70 1.75
C ARG A 35 -10.16 -16.65 1.12
N SER A 36 -10.48 -17.14 -0.08
CA SER A 36 -9.54 -17.94 -0.87
C SER A 36 -8.35 -17.07 -1.28
N VAL A 37 -7.16 -17.68 -1.23
CA VAL A 37 -5.95 -17.02 -1.73
C VAL A 37 -6.07 -16.94 -3.24
N THR A 38 -6.04 -15.71 -3.76
CA THR A 38 -6.00 -15.46 -5.20
C THR A 38 -4.61 -14.97 -5.57
N GLU A 39 -4.09 -15.49 -6.68
CA GLU A 39 -2.78 -15.07 -7.20
C GLU A 39 -2.73 -13.58 -7.50
N ARG A 40 -3.78 -13.04 -8.13
CA ARG A 40 -3.90 -11.61 -8.40
C ARG A 40 -3.78 -10.81 -7.11
N GLY A 41 -4.44 -11.25 -6.04
CA GLY A 41 -4.34 -10.61 -4.72
C GLY A 41 -2.92 -10.68 -4.16
N ASN A 42 -2.26 -11.85 -4.26
CA ASN A 42 -0.89 -12.03 -3.85
C ASN A 42 0.08 -11.08 -4.58
N LEU A 43 -0.01 -11.01 -5.92
CA LEU A 43 0.79 -10.11 -6.75
C LEU A 43 0.57 -8.64 -6.40
N ILE A 44 -0.69 -8.22 -6.19
CA ILE A 44 -1.00 -6.84 -5.80
C ILE A 44 -0.34 -6.50 -4.46
N VAL A 45 -0.46 -7.37 -3.46
CA VAL A 45 0.14 -7.12 -2.15
C VAL A 45 1.67 -7.11 -2.22
N ASN A 46 2.27 -8.04 -2.96
CA ASN A 46 3.72 -8.04 -3.18
C ASN A 46 4.18 -6.78 -3.91
N ALA A 47 3.45 -6.32 -4.94
CA ALA A 47 3.77 -5.07 -5.64
C ALA A 47 3.71 -3.86 -4.71
N LEU A 48 2.70 -3.77 -3.84
CA LEU A 48 2.60 -2.70 -2.84
C LEU A 48 3.77 -2.74 -1.86
N PHE A 49 4.13 -3.93 -1.37
CA PHE A 49 5.21 -4.11 -0.40
C PHE A 49 6.58 -3.82 -0.99
N ASP A 50 6.84 -4.33 -2.20
CA ASP A 50 8.06 -4.06 -2.96
C ASP A 50 8.15 -2.58 -3.32
N GLN A 51 7.06 -1.93 -3.77
CA GLN A 51 7.09 -0.52 -4.14
C GLN A 51 7.43 0.37 -2.95
N PHE A 52 6.81 0.12 -1.80
CA PHE A 52 7.15 0.83 -0.56
C PHE A 52 8.61 0.59 -0.18
N SER A 53 9.05 -0.67 -0.16
CA SER A 53 10.41 -1.03 0.23
C SER A 53 11.44 -0.43 -0.74
N TYR A 54 11.17 -0.45 -2.05
CA TYR A 54 12.01 0.11 -3.09
C TYR A 54 12.18 1.62 -2.96
N ARG A 55 11.10 2.32 -2.59
CA ARG A 55 11.04 3.79 -2.52
C ARG A 55 11.69 4.36 -1.27
N TYR A 56 11.54 3.69 -0.13
CA TYR A 56 11.95 4.22 1.17
C TYR A 56 13.20 3.56 1.75
N PHE A 57 13.59 2.37 1.27
CA PHE A 57 14.75 1.64 1.76
C PHE A 57 15.82 1.43 0.67
N PRO A 58 17.11 1.57 1.01
CA PRO A 58 18.20 1.27 0.08
C PRO A 58 18.23 -0.24 -0.23
N PRO A 59 18.83 -0.67 -1.36
CA PRO A 59 18.78 -2.05 -1.85
C PRO A 59 19.06 -3.16 -0.81
N GLY A 60 20.02 -2.97 0.10
CA GLY A 60 20.36 -3.94 1.15
C GLY A 60 19.40 -3.99 2.35
N LEU A 61 18.55 -2.97 2.53
CA LEU A 61 17.61 -2.87 3.66
C LEU A 61 16.15 -3.04 3.23
N ARG A 62 15.88 -3.36 1.97
CA ARG A 62 14.50 -3.53 1.47
C ARG A 62 13.74 -4.62 2.22
N TRP A 63 14.41 -5.70 2.63
CA TRP A 63 13.81 -6.75 3.43
C TRP A 63 13.20 -6.23 4.75
N LEU A 64 13.79 -5.19 5.35
CA LEU A 64 13.25 -4.57 6.57
C LEU A 64 11.94 -3.84 6.27
N GLY A 65 11.82 -3.18 5.11
CA GLY A 65 10.58 -2.59 4.64
C GLY A 65 9.45 -3.62 4.52
N HIS A 66 9.74 -4.81 3.99
CA HIS A 66 8.77 -5.91 3.96
C HIS A 66 8.36 -6.38 5.36
N GLN A 67 9.33 -6.52 6.27
CA GLN A 67 9.04 -6.93 7.64
C GLN A 67 8.20 -5.88 8.36
N MET A 68 8.45 -4.59 8.11
CA MET A 68 7.65 -3.50 8.65
C MET A 68 6.20 -3.60 8.19
N LEU A 69 5.96 -3.71 6.89
CA LEU A 69 4.59 -3.82 6.36
C LEU A 69 3.88 -5.09 6.83
N ARG A 70 4.57 -6.24 6.84
CA ARG A 70 4.02 -7.50 7.34
C ARG A 70 3.71 -7.44 8.85
N SER A 71 4.52 -6.76 9.64
CA SER A 71 4.29 -6.62 11.09
C SER A 71 3.11 -5.70 11.44
N MET A 72 2.76 -4.79 10.53
CA MET A 72 1.65 -3.85 10.70
C MET A 72 0.33 -4.34 10.08
N ALA A 73 0.38 -5.34 9.22
CA ALA A 73 -0.80 -5.95 8.61
C ALA A 73 -1.45 -6.96 9.57
N LEU A 74 -2.77 -7.12 9.47
CA LEU A 74 -3.48 -8.14 10.23
C LEU A 74 -3.04 -9.54 9.75
N PRO A 75 -2.84 -10.52 10.66
CA PRO A 75 -2.49 -11.88 10.28
C PRO A 75 -3.51 -12.53 9.35
N SER A 76 -4.80 -12.24 9.54
CA SER A 76 -5.89 -12.71 8.67
C SER A 76 -5.75 -12.18 7.24
N THR A 77 -5.37 -10.90 7.08
CA THR A 77 -5.14 -10.28 5.77
C THR A 77 -3.92 -10.90 5.07
N LEU A 78 -2.83 -11.13 5.79
CA LEU A 78 -1.66 -11.81 5.22
C LEU A 78 -2.00 -13.22 4.75
N LYS A 79 -2.76 -13.97 5.56
CA LYS A 79 -3.25 -15.32 5.21
C LYS A 79 -4.16 -15.27 3.97
N ALA A 80 -5.10 -14.33 3.91
CA ALA A 80 -6.02 -14.17 2.78
C ALA A 80 -5.31 -13.88 1.44
N HIS A 81 -4.12 -13.28 1.49
CA HIS A 81 -3.31 -13.00 0.31
C HIS A 81 -2.14 -13.97 0.11
N GLY A 82 -2.02 -15.04 0.92
CA GLY A 82 -0.93 -16.00 0.81
C GLY A 82 0.46 -15.38 1.06
N ILE A 83 0.53 -14.33 1.86
CA ILE A 83 1.78 -13.66 2.22
C ILE A 83 2.31 -14.30 3.51
N PRO A 84 3.60 -14.67 3.56
CA PRO A 84 4.16 -15.22 4.78
C PRO A 84 4.10 -14.20 5.92
N PRO A 85 3.89 -14.66 7.16
CA PRO A 85 3.90 -13.76 8.31
C PRO A 85 5.24 -13.06 8.46
N ALA A 86 5.24 -11.89 9.12
CA ALA A 86 6.48 -11.27 9.55
C ALA A 86 7.30 -12.20 10.47
N HIS A 87 8.62 -12.00 10.49
CA HIS A 87 9.50 -12.67 11.42
C HIS A 87 9.03 -12.41 12.86
N PRO A 88 9.02 -13.40 13.78
CA PRO A 88 8.45 -13.24 15.12
C PRO A 88 9.02 -12.04 15.89
N LEU A 89 10.33 -11.80 15.79
CA LEU A 89 10.94 -10.62 16.41
C LEU A 89 10.47 -9.31 15.77
N ALA A 90 10.30 -9.27 14.45
CA ALA A 90 9.85 -8.09 13.73
C ALA A 90 8.38 -7.75 14.07
N GLN A 91 7.53 -8.76 14.26
CA GLN A 91 6.13 -8.59 14.70
C GLN A 91 6.01 -7.86 16.02
N VAL A 92 6.98 -8.00 16.92
CA VAL A 92 6.96 -7.35 18.23
C VAL A 92 7.74 -6.03 18.21
N LEU A 93 8.96 -6.05 17.66
CA LEU A 93 9.87 -4.92 17.74
C LEU A 93 9.44 -3.74 16.87
N ILE A 94 8.91 -3.99 15.67
CA ILE A 94 8.56 -2.90 14.74
C ILE A 94 7.33 -2.11 15.22
N PRO A 95 6.20 -2.73 15.60
CA PRO A 95 5.08 -1.96 16.14
C PRO A 95 5.45 -1.22 17.42
N ARG A 96 6.26 -1.83 18.29
CA ARG A 96 6.73 -1.20 19.52
C ARG A 96 7.66 -0.01 19.25
N SER A 97 8.57 -0.12 18.29
CA SER A 97 9.46 0.98 17.91
C SER A 97 8.68 2.12 17.26
N LEU A 98 7.74 1.83 16.36
CA LEU A 98 6.86 2.85 15.77
C LEU A 98 6.00 3.54 16.83
N GLY A 99 5.43 2.79 17.76
CA GLY A 99 4.69 3.34 18.91
C GLY A 99 5.57 4.23 19.78
N CYS A 100 6.82 3.84 20.02
CA CYS A 100 7.81 4.64 20.74
C CYS A 100 8.13 5.94 19.99
N VAL A 101 8.40 5.88 18.69
CA VAL A 101 8.66 7.05 17.84
C VAL A 101 7.46 8.00 17.85
N ALA A 102 6.24 7.48 17.72
CA ALA A 102 5.02 8.28 17.78
C ALA A 102 4.83 8.95 19.16
N TRP A 103 5.12 8.22 20.25
CA TRP A 103 5.09 8.77 21.60
C TRP A 103 6.14 9.86 21.82
N ILE A 104 7.37 9.63 21.36
CA ILE A 104 8.46 10.62 21.39
C ILE A 104 8.06 11.85 20.58
N ALA A 105 7.58 11.67 19.35
CA ALA A 105 7.14 12.76 18.49
C ALA A 105 6.06 13.61 19.17
N LYS A 106 5.05 12.97 19.78
CA LYS A 106 3.98 13.69 20.49
C LYS A 106 4.49 14.42 21.74
N THR A 107 5.47 13.86 22.43
CA THR A 107 5.92 14.38 23.74
C THR A 107 6.99 15.46 23.59
N LEU A 108 7.89 15.32 22.62
CA LEU A 108 9.08 16.16 22.48
C LEU A 108 9.02 17.11 21.29
N LEU A 109 8.30 16.79 20.21
CA LEU A 109 8.23 17.67 19.05
C LEU A 109 7.03 18.61 19.17
N PRO A 110 7.18 19.90 18.82
CA PRO A 110 6.05 20.80 18.74
C PRO A 110 5.09 20.34 17.64
N ASP A 111 3.79 20.41 17.92
CA ASP A 111 2.76 20.09 16.94
C ASP A 111 2.93 20.97 15.68
N PRO A 112 3.04 20.39 14.47
CA PRO A 112 3.18 21.18 13.25
C PRO A 112 2.02 22.16 13.07
N ARG A 113 2.35 23.45 13.00
CA ARG A 113 1.36 24.54 12.83
C ARG A 113 0.70 24.56 11.45
N ILE A 114 1.32 23.91 10.46
CA ILE A 114 0.82 23.83 9.09
C ILE A 114 0.62 22.37 8.71
N SER A 115 -0.46 22.09 7.99
CA SER A 115 -0.71 20.74 7.50
C SER A 115 0.32 20.35 6.44
N TYR A 116 0.61 19.06 6.32
CA TYR A 116 1.48 18.54 5.25
C TYR A 116 0.99 18.95 3.84
N MET A 117 -0.33 18.97 3.63
CA MET A 117 -0.93 19.35 2.36
C MET A 117 -0.71 20.82 2.03
N GLU A 118 -0.85 21.69 3.03
CA GLU A 118 -0.58 23.12 2.88
C GLU A 118 0.91 23.39 2.63
N GLN A 119 1.80 22.71 3.37
CA GLN A 119 3.23 22.77 3.14
C GLN A 119 3.61 22.33 1.72
N ARG A 120 2.93 21.31 1.19
CA ARG A 120 3.16 20.82 -0.17
C ARG A 120 2.62 21.77 -1.24
N SER A 121 1.51 22.45 -0.97
CA SER A 121 0.92 23.45 -1.85
C SER A 121 1.71 24.76 -1.89
N SER A 122 2.30 25.16 -0.76
CA SER A 122 3.15 26.37 -0.65
C SER A 122 4.58 26.16 -1.18
N MET A 123 4.94 24.94 -1.56
CA MET A 123 6.27 24.61 -2.07
C MET A 123 6.56 25.31 -3.42
N PRO A 124 7.75 25.93 -3.61
CA PRO A 124 8.13 26.54 -4.88
C PRO A 124 8.00 25.57 -6.06
N ALA A 125 7.62 26.08 -7.24
CA ALA A 125 7.39 25.27 -8.44
C ALA A 125 8.60 24.38 -8.79
N GLU A 126 9.82 24.90 -8.64
CA GLU A 126 11.07 24.16 -8.87
C GLU A 126 11.21 22.95 -7.94
N ASN A 127 10.93 23.11 -6.65
CA ASN A 127 11.01 22.01 -5.69
C ASN A 127 9.93 20.96 -5.94
N ARG A 128 8.72 21.39 -6.33
CA ARG A 128 7.64 20.48 -6.76
C ARG A 128 8.05 19.67 -8.00
N LYS A 129 8.69 20.32 -8.98
CA LYS A 129 9.21 19.66 -10.19
C LYS A 129 10.31 18.66 -9.87
N LYS A 130 11.27 19.02 -9.01
CA LYS A 130 12.34 18.11 -8.56
C LYS A 130 11.79 16.89 -7.84
N LEU A 131 10.86 17.08 -6.90
CA LEU A 131 10.21 15.99 -6.18
C LEU A 131 9.45 15.06 -7.14
N ARG A 132 8.68 15.63 -8.08
CA ARG A 132 7.94 14.87 -9.09
C ARG A 132 8.88 14.06 -9.98
N ASN A 133 9.97 14.65 -10.43
CA ASN A 133 10.94 13.96 -11.28
C ASN A 133 11.60 12.80 -10.53
N ARG A 134 11.99 12.99 -9.26
CA ARG A 134 12.55 11.92 -8.43
C ARG A 134 11.56 10.74 -8.27
N ILE A 135 10.28 11.04 -8.09
CA ILE A 135 9.22 10.03 -7.99
C ILE A 135 9.06 9.29 -9.31
N ASN A 136 8.95 10.01 -10.42
CA ASN A 136 8.80 9.41 -11.75
C ASN A 136 9.97 8.46 -12.08
N VAL A 137 11.21 8.86 -11.79
CA VAL A 137 12.38 8.01 -12.03
C VAL A 137 12.30 6.70 -11.23
N LEU A 138 11.86 6.76 -9.97
CA LEU A 138 11.66 5.55 -9.16
C LEU A 138 10.53 4.67 -9.70
N ASP A 139 9.42 5.29 -10.11
CA ASP A 139 8.26 4.59 -10.67
C ASP A 139 8.57 3.96 -12.04
N GLU A 140 9.47 4.56 -12.83
CA GLU A 140 9.97 4.00 -14.10
C GLU A 140 10.91 2.80 -13.87
N GLN A 141 11.73 2.83 -12.81
CA GLN A 141 12.67 1.76 -12.49
C GLN A 141 12.03 0.59 -11.73
N PHE A 142 10.89 0.83 -11.07
CA PHE A 142 10.27 -0.16 -10.21
C PHE A 142 9.80 -1.44 -10.95
N PRO A 143 9.16 -1.37 -12.13
CA PRO A 143 8.60 -2.56 -12.73
C PRO A 143 9.64 -3.58 -13.19
N SER A 144 10.81 -3.14 -13.68
CA SER A 144 11.90 -4.07 -14.01
C SER A 144 12.42 -4.79 -12.77
N TYR A 145 12.50 -4.11 -11.64
CA TYR A 145 12.81 -4.71 -10.34
C TYR A 145 11.75 -5.73 -9.91
N PHE A 146 10.47 -5.37 -10.01
CA PHE A 146 9.36 -6.24 -9.61
C PHE A 146 9.28 -7.52 -10.46
N ILE A 147 9.39 -7.38 -11.79
CA ILE A 147 9.41 -8.50 -12.73
C ILE A 147 10.59 -9.43 -12.43
N GLY A 148 11.79 -8.89 -12.24
CA GLY A 148 12.98 -9.69 -11.92
C GLY A 148 12.87 -10.49 -10.62
N ARG A 149 11.97 -10.10 -9.71
CA ARG A 149 11.74 -10.77 -8.43
C ARG A 149 10.63 -11.81 -8.48
N HIS A 150 9.56 -11.55 -9.22
CA HIS A 150 8.32 -12.33 -9.17
C HIS A 150 7.98 -13.09 -10.46
N ALA A 151 8.61 -12.79 -11.60
CA ALA A 151 8.24 -13.44 -12.86
C ALA A 151 8.49 -14.96 -12.88
N GLU A 152 9.40 -15.47 -12.05
CA GLU A 152 9.80 -16.87 -12.01
C GLU A 152 9.24 -17.63 -10.80
N ASP A 153 8.27 -17.07 -10.08
CA ASP A 153 7.65 -17.73 -8.92
C ASP A 153 6.94 -19.04 -9.33
N GLN A 154 7.60 -20.18 -9.05
CA GLN A 154 7.13 -21.51 -9.42
C GLN A 154 5.82 -21.91 -8.73
N ALA A 155 5.49 -21.29 -7.59
CA ALA A 155 4.24 -21.50 -6.86
C ALA A 155 2.99 -21.14 -7.71
N TRP A 156 3.15 -20.32 -8.74
CA TRP A 156 2.08 -19.82 -9.61
C TRP A 156 2.30 -20.15 -11.09
N ALA A 157 3.07 -21.22 -11.37
CA ALA A 157 3.34 -21.66 -12.73
C ALA A 157 2.03 -21.94 -13.49
N GLY A 158 1.86 -21.31 -14.66
CA GLY A 158 0.71 -21.52 -15.56
C GLY A 158 -0.44 -20.52 -15.41
N CYS A 159 -0.37 -19.56 -14.48
CA CYS A 159 -1.42 -18.56 -14.36
C CYS A 159 -1.22 -17.34 -15.28
N PRO A 160 -2.31 -16.78 -15.84
CA PRO A 160 -2.25 -15.63 -16.73
C PRO A 160 -1.59 -14.38 -16.14
N TYR A 161 -1.65 -14.16 -14.82
CA TYR A 161 -1.13 -12.92 -14.23
C TYR A 161 0.41 -12.91 -14.17
N HIS A 162 1.04 -14.01 -13.76
CA HIS A 162 2.51 -14.13 -13.84
C HIS A 162 3.01 -14.22 -15.30
N ALA A 163 2.23 -14.83 -16.21
CA ALA A 163 2.56 -14.81 -17.63
C ALA A 163 2.54 -13.38 -18.21
N ALA A 164 1.57 -12.55 -17.81
CA ALA A 164 1.48 -11.15 -18.23
C ALA A 164 2.68 -10.31 -17.79
N LEU A 165 3.29 -10.59 -16.62
CA LEU A 165 4.52 -9.94 -16.16
C LEU A 165 5.68 -10.13 -17.14
N LYS A 166 5.72 -11.27 -17.84
CA LYS A 166 6.77 -11.57 -18.84
C LYS A 166 6.49 -10.91 -20.18
N CYS A 167 5.21 -10.74 -20.54
CA CYS A 167 4.81 -10.29 -21.87
C CYS A 167 4.66 -8.77 -22.02
N THR A 168 4.55 -8.00 -20.94
CA THR A 168 4.13 -6.59 -21.03
C THR A 168 5.06 -5.62 -20.31
N TRP A 169 6.13 -5.22 -20.99
CA TRP A 169 6.83 -3.98 -20.62
C TRP A 169 7.36 -3.20 -21.83
N THR A 170 6.54 -3.04 -22.86
CA THR A 170 6.65 -1.86 -23.74
C THR A 170 5.90 -0.73 -23.04
N ILE A 171 6.62 0.16 -22.35
CA ILE A 171 6.08 1.39 -21.78
C ILE A 171 5.26 2.08 -22.88
N ARG A 172 3.93 2.19 -22.71
CA ARG A 172 3.21 3.23 -23.47
C ARG A 172 3.74 4.57 -22.93
N PRO A 173 4.41 5.39 -23.75
CA PRO A 173 4.82 6.71 -23.29
C PRO A 173 3.60 7.45 -22.79
N ARG A 174 3.70 8.02 -21.59
CA ARG A 174 2.71 8.94 -21.02
C ARG A 174 2.44 9.99 -22.10
N ARG A 175 1.19 10.13 -22.57
CA ARG A 175 0.84 11.24 -23.47
C ARG A 175 1.25 12.54 -22.78
N SER A 176 2.36 13.11 -23.21
CA SER A 176 2.77 14.45 -22.86
C SER A 176 1.95 15.39 -23.71
N GLY A 177 0.83 15.88 -23.17
CA GLY A 177 0.04 16.91 -23.82
C GLY A 177 -1.46 16.72 -23.63
N GLU A 178 -1.98 17.36 -22.59
CA GLU A 178 -3.32 18.00 -22.57
C GLU A 178 -3.41 18.79 -21.26
N GLY A 179 -3.38 20.12 -21.37
CA GLY A 179 -3.39 21.05 -20.25
C GLY A 179 -2.54 22.29 -20.54
N SER A 180 -2.92 23.03 -21.58
CA SER A 180 -2.63 24.46 -21.71
C SER A 180 -3.33 25.25 -20.62
#